data_AF-A0A8S8XMW2-F1
#
_entry.id   AF-A0A8S8XMW2-F1
#
_cell.length_a   1.000
_cell.length_b   1.000
_cell.length_c   1.000
_cell.angle_alpha   90.00
_cell.angle_beta   90.00
_cell.angle_gamma   90.00
#
_symmetry.space_group_name_H-M   'P 1'
#
loop_
_entity.id
_entity.type
_entity.pdbx_description
1 polymer ?
#
loop_
_entity_poly.entity_id
_entity_poly.type
_entity_poly.pdbx_seq_one_letter_code
_entity_poly.pdbx_strand_id
1 'polypeptide(L)' 'MDENEEDENTEMFICDNGEEIPTDWVNDGMDDCGDGSDEFDEVDNTTYFIVITAMRFPQTG' A
#
# COMPACT_ATOMS: atom_id res chain seq x y z
N MET A 1 37.64 -3.04 9.85
CA MET A 1 36.34 -2.63 10.40
C MET A 1 35.46 -2.68 9.18
N ASP A 2 34.71 -3.77 9.02
CA ASP A 2 33.99 -4.04 7.78
C ASP A 2 32.84 -3.03 7.67
N GLU A 3 32.86 -2.21 6.63
CA GLU A 3 31.91 -1.11 6.39
C GLU A 3 30.80 -1.58 5.44
N ASN A 4 30.17 -2.72 5.71
CA ASN A 4 29.06 -3.22 4.91
C ASN A 4 28.08 -4.02 5.76
N GLU A 5 27.13 -3.34 6.36
CA GLU A 5 25.79 -3.87 6.52
C GLU A 5 24.86 -2.78 5.96
N GLU A 6 24.73 -2.76 4.62
CA GLU A 6 23.53 -2.23 3.98
C GLU A 6 22.37 -3.03 4.57
N ASP A 7 21.82 -2.53 5.67
CA ASP A 7 20.54 -2.95 6.22
C ASP A 7 19.58 -2.88 5.04
N GLU A 8 19.18 -4.04 4.53
CA GLU A 8 18.08 -4.21 3.57
C GLU A 8 16.82 -3.74 4.30
N ASN A 9 16.72 -2.42 4.44
CA ASN A 9 15.68 -1.71 5.15
C ASN A 9 14.47 -1.80 4.24
N THR A 10 13.76 -2.93 4.35
CA THR A 10 12.36 -2.98 3.96
C THR A 10 11.71 -1.94 4.84
N GLU A 11 11.54 -0.73 4.32
CA GLU A 11 10.90 0.35 5.06
C GLU A 11 9.49 -0.17 5.39
N MET A 12 9.16 -0.18 6.67
CA MET A 12 7.85 -0.64 7.15
C MET A 12 7.00 0.59 7.44
N PHE A 13 5.77 0.56 6.95
CA PHE A 13 4.75 1.56 7.23
C PHE A 13 3.84 1.05 8.34
N ILE A 14 3.58 1.89 9.33
CA ILE A 14 2.66 1.59 10.42
C ILE A 14 1.32 2.25 10.10
N CYS A 15 0.31 1.44 9.89
CA CYS A 15 -1.07 1.82 9.65
C CYS A 15 -1.68 2.56 10.85
N ASP A 16 -2.78 3.28 10.65
CA ASP A 16 -3.47 4.00 11.74
C ASP A 16 -4.13 3.04 12.75
N ASN A 17 -4.52 1.84 12.31
CA ASN A 17 -4.96 0.76 13.19
C ASN A 17 -3.82 0.06 13.95
N GLY A 18 -2.55 0.39 13.67
CA GLY A 18 -1.36 -0.18 14.27
C GLY A 18 -0.84 -1.47 13.62
N GLU A 19 -1.39 -1.88 12.47
CA GLU A 19 -0.80 -2.91 11.60
C GLU A 19 0.51 -2.39 10.98
N GLU A 20 1.41 -3.30 10.60
CA GLU A 20 2.68 -2.97 9.96
C GLU A 20 2.75 -3.66 8.60
N ILE A 21 2.85 -2.86 7.54
CA ILE A 21 2.97 -3.34 6.15
C ILE A 21 4.29 -2.86 5.53
N PRO A 22 4.80 -3.51 4.49
CA PRO A 22 5.89 -2.96 3.68
C PRO A 22 5.50 -1.63 3.04
N THR A 23 6.41 -0.66 2.94
CA THR A 23 6.14 0.61 2.24
C THR A 23 5.81 0.43 0.76
N ASP A 24 6.21 -0.70 0.16
CA ASP A 24 5.82 -1.07 -1.21
C ASP A 24 4.31 -1.27 -1.38
N TRP A 25 3.58 -1.49 -0.28
CA TRP A 25 2.12 -1.70 -0.25
C TRP A 25 1.37 -0.42 0.11
N VAL A 26 2.07 0.68 0.37
CA VAL A 26 1.44 1.98 0.63
C VAL A 26 1.08 2.64 -0.70
N ASN A 27 -0.18 3.04 -0.85
CA ASN A 27 -0.74 3.63 -2.07
C ASN A 27 -0.56 2.74 -3.30
N ASP A 28 -0.69 1.42 -3.13
CA ASP A 28 -0.57 0.42 -4.19
C ASP A 28 -1.92 0.13 -4.88
N GLY A 29 -3.02 0.65 -4.33
CA GLY A 29 -4.38 0.47 -4.81
C GLY A 29 -5.16 -0.65 -4.11
N MET A 30 -4.60 -1.27 -3.08
CA MET A 30 -5.20 -2.30 -2.24
C MET A 30 -5.25 -1.84 -0.78
N ASP A 31 -6.31 -2.22 -0.08
CA ASP A 31 -6.38 -2.04 1.38
C ASP A 31 -5.63 -3.19 2.05
N ASP A 32 -4.33 -3.01 2.28
CA ASP A 32 -3.46 -3.95 2.97
C ASP A 32 -3.44 -3.70 4.49
N CYS A 33 -3.65 -2.45 4.93
CA CYS A 33 -3.82 -2.14 6.34
C CYS A 33 -5.12 -2.71 6.94
N GLY A 34 -6.18 -2.91 6.14
CA GLY A 34 -7.51 -3.36 6.55
C GLY A 34 -8.38 -2.24 7.16
N ASP A 35 -7.82 -1.05 7.36
CA ASP A 35 -8.53 0.19 7.67
C ASP A 35 -8.44 1.23 6.54
N GLY A 36 -7.72 0.90 5.45
CA GLY A 36 -7.46 1.73 4.28
C GLY A 36 -6.47 2.88 4.52
N SER A 37 -5.78 2.92 5.67
CA SER A 37 -4.88 4.04 6.01
C SER A 37 -3.61 4.10 5.14
N ASP A 38 -3.25 3.00 4.49
CA ASP A 38 -2.23 2.87 3.45
C ASP A 38 -2.64 3.49 2.10
N GLU A 39 -3.93 3.65 1.85
CA GLU A 39 -4.49 4.15 0.58
C GLU A 39 -5.04 5.58 0.67
N PHE A 40 -4.75 6.25 1.78
CA PHE A 40 -5.36 7.54 2.15
C PHE A 40 -4.48 8.74 1.79
N ASP A 41 -3.85 8.77 0.61
CA ASP A 41 -3.21 10.01 0.13
C ASP A 41 -4.26 11.00 -0.38
N GLU A 42 -4.34 12.14 0.30
CA GLU A 42 -5.27 13.22 0.01
C GLU A 42 -4.91 13.87 -1.34
N VAL A 43 -5.65 13.46 -2.38
CA VAL A 43 -5.81 14.13 -3.68
C VAL A 43 -4.77 13.80 -4.75
N ASP A 44 -5.02 12.69 -5.46
CA ASP A 44 -4.99 12.71 -6.91
C ASP A 44 -6.19 11.92 -7.46
N ASN A 45 -7.11 12.65 -8.08
CA ASN A 45 -8.33 12.19 -8.74
C ASN A 45 -8.09 11.28 -9.97
N THR A 46 -6.99 10.54 -9.98
CA THR A 46 -6.62 9.50 -10.94
C THR A 46 -6.64 8.11 -10.29
N THR A 47 -6.37 8.00 -8.98
CA THR A 47 -6.32 6.73 -8.22
C THR A 47 -7.72 6.18 -7.90
N TYR A 48 -8.72 7.06 -7.83
CA TYR A 48 -10.13 6.73 -7.52
C TYR A 48 -10.83 5.84 -8.57
N PHE A 49 -10.35 5.80 -9.82
CA PHE A 49 -10.92 4.93 -10.85
C PHE A 49 -10.22 3.57 -10.95
N ILE A 50 -8.99 3.47 -10.45
CA ILE A 50 -8.18 2.26 -10.53
C ILE A 50 -8.55 1.30 -9.39
N VAL A 51 -8.83 1.81 -8.19
CA VAL A 51 -9.21 1.00 -7.02
C VAL A 51 -10.60 0.33 -7.15
N ILE A 52 -11.53 0.93 -7.90
CA ILE A 52 -12.83 0.30 -8.19
C ILE A 52 -12.74 -0.69 -9.36
N THR A 53 -11.72 -0.57 -10.21
CA THR A 53 -11.56 -1.37 -11.44
C THR A 53 -10.50 -2.49 -11.32
N ALA A 54 -9.59 -2.42 -10.34
CA ALA A 54 -8.61 -3.46 -10.02
C ALA A 54 -9.21 -4.59 -9.15
N MET A 55 -10.39 -4.36 -8.56
CA MET A 55 -11.31 -5.45 -8.24
C MET A 55 -11.56 -6.21 -9.54
N ARG A 56 -10.92 -7.38 -9.62
CA ARG A 56 -11.26 -8.52 -10.47
C ARG A 56 -12.77 -8.80 -10.39
N PHE A 57 -13.59 -8.00 -11.05
CA PHE A 57 -14.84 -8.47 -11.61
C PHE A 57 -14.42 -9.42 -12.73
N PRO A 58 -14.66 -10.74 -12.66
CA PRO A 58 -15.17 -11.34 -13.88
C PRO A 58 -16.38 -10.48 -14.25
N GLN A 59 -16.32 -9.77 -15.38
CA GLN A 59 -17.55 -9.31 -16.02
C GLN A 59 -18.33 -10.58 -16.32
N THR A 60 -19.16 -11.01 -15.37
CA THR A 60 -20.02 -12.18 -15.51
C THR A 60 -21.00 -11.88 -16.64
N GLY A 61 -20.72 -12.44 -17.81
CA GLY A 61 -21.72 -12.76 -18.81
C GLY A 61 -22.42 -14.07 -18.46
#